data_AF-A0A2N2L7P3-F1
#
_entry.id   AF-A0A2N2L7P3-F1
#
_cell.length_a   1.000
_cell.length_b   1.000
_cell.length_c   1.000
_cell.angle_alpha   90.00
_cell.angle_beta   90.00
_cell.angle_gamma   90.00
#
_symmetry.space_group_name_H-M   'P 1'
#
loop_
_entity.id
_entity.type
_entity.pdbx_description
1 polymer ?
#
loop_
_entity_poly.entity_id
_entity_poly.type
_entity_poly.pdbx_seq_one_letter_code
_entity_poly.pdbx_strand_id
1 'polypeptide(L)'
;MKPKYFIYVFVSAVMIALSRLPLHLGWMVFLGFVPLLKFFELPDLKPKHLLWSAFIYAAVYVPVVLYWITLVTPGGFGGVILLFTLYYFIAFYVLYIIWQYLPRWRYLGFLCVFLSFEYLQNFGELRFPWLNLGYSLA
;
A
#
# COMPACT_ATOMS: atom_id res chain seq x y z
N MET A 1 -13.36 -4.78 -16.03
CA MET A 1 -12.18 -3.99 -15.62
C MET A 1 -11.00 -4.43 -16.47
N LYS A 2 -10.19 -3.56 -17.06
CA LYS A 2 -9.03 -4.04 -17.85
C LYS A 2 -7.99 -4.59 -16.84
N PRO A 3 -7.54 -5.85 -16.95
CA PRO A 3 -6.58 -6.45 -15.99
C PRO A 3 -5.27 -5.66 -15.90
N LYS A 4 -4.94 -4.89 -16.95
CA LYS A 4 -3.78 -4.00 -17.03
C LYS A 4 -3.74 -2.90 -15.94
N TYR A 5 -4.84 -2.50 -15.31
CA TYR A 5 -4.79 -1.49 -14.23
C TYR A 5 -4.15 -2.06 -12.95
N PHE A 6 -4.45 -3.32 -12.64
CA PHE A 6 -4.06 -3.92 -11.36
C PHE A 6 -2.63 -4.44 -11.34
N ILE A 7 -2.01 -4.64 -12.51
CA ILE A 7 -0.64 -5.14 -12.58
C ILE A 7 0.35 -4.16 -11.94
N TYR A 8 0.14 -2.86 -12.12
CA TYR A 8 0.98 -1.82 -11.50
C TYR A 8 0.92 -1.89 -9.97
N VAL A 9 -0.29 -2.03 -9.44
CA VAL A 9 -0.53 -2.12 -7.99
C VAL A 9 0.03 -3.42 -7.43
N PHE A 10 -0.19 -4.53 -8.13
CA PHE A 10 0.35 -5.83 -7.77
C PHE A 10 1.89 -5.82 -7.72
N VAL A 11 2.54 -5.33 -8.79
CA VAL A 11 4.01 -5.24 -8.85
C VAL A 11 4.55 -4.33 -7.74
N SER A 12 3.90 -3.18 -7.50
CA SER A 12 4.28 -2.30 -6.39
C SER A 12 4.20 -3.03 -5.04
N ALA A 13 3.06 -3.70 -4.77
CA ALA A 13 2.85 -4.42 -3.53
C ALA A 13 3.89 -5.53 -3.33
N VAL A 14 4.21 -6.29 -4.38
CA VAL A 14 5.26 -7.32 -4.33
C VAL A 14 6.62 -6.70 -4.03
N MET A 15 7.03 -5.65 -4.75
CA MET A 15 8.34 -5.01 -4.55
C MET A 15 8.50 -4.45 -3.13
N ILE A 16 7.46 -3.78 -2.63
CA ILE A 16 7.46 -3.23 -1.27
C ILE A 16 7.44 -4.37 -0.24
N ALA A 17 6.64 -5.42 -0.46
CA ALA A 17 6.63 -6.58 0.45
C ALA A 17 7.97 -7.30 0.52
N LEU A 18 8.62 -7.53 -0.62
CA LEU A 18 9.93 -8.19 -0.66
C LEU A 18 11.01 -7.37 0.01
N SER A 19 10.92 -6.03 -0.04
CA SER A 19 11.84 -5.15 0.68
C SER A 19 11.80 -5.32 2.20
N ARG A 20 10.71 -5.90 2.74
CA ARG A 20 10.48 -6.13 4.17
C ARG A 20 11.04 -7.46 4.67
N LEU A 21 11.39 -8.37 3.76
CA LEU A 21 11.89 -9.69 4.12
C LEU A 21 13.41 -9.65 4.30
N PRO A 22 13.99 -10.54 5.11
CA PRO A 22 15.44 -10.66 5.32
C PRO A 22 16.12 -11.29 4.10
N LEU A 23 15.94 -10.71 2.92
CA LEU A 23 16.45 -11.17 1.62
C LEU A 23 17.53 -10.23 1.06
N HIS A 24 18.01 -9.26 1.85
CA HIS A 24 18.91 -8.18 1.39
C HIS A 24 18.32 -7.32 0.25
N LEU A 25 16.99 -7.27 0.16
CA LEU A 25 16.24 -6.52 -0.87
C LEU A 25 15.68 -5.19 -0.34
N GLY A 26 16.20 -4.68 0.78
CA GLY A 26 15.73 -3.45 1.42
C GLY A 26 15.67 -2.23 0.49
N TRP A 27 16.64 -2.11 -0.42
CA TRP A 27 16.71 -1.06 -1.44
C TRP A 27 15.52 -1.04 -2.40
N MET A 28 14.79 -2.17 -2.55
CA MET A 28 13.61 -2.23 -3.43
C MET A 28 12.49 -1.31 -2.96
N VAL A 29 12.48 -0.86 -1.69
CA VAL A 29 11.48 0.07 -1.16
C VAL A 29 11.44 1.39 -1.96
N PHE A 30 12.60 1.86 -2.45
CA PHE A 30 12.69 3.10 -3.24
C PHE A 30 12.06 2.96 -4.62
N LEU A 31 12.15 1.78 -5.23
CA LEU A 31 11.58 1.51 -6.55
C LEU A 31 10.14 0.98 -6.47
N GLY A 32 9.76 0.37 -5.35
CA GLY A 32 8.47 -0.26 -5.16
C GLY A 32 7.29 0.70 -5.28
N PHE A 33 7.49 2.00 -5.04
CA PHE A 33 6.45 3.01 -5.25
C PHE A 33 6.28 3.45 -6.70
N VAL A 34 7.27 3.25 -7.59
CA VAL A 34 7.20 3.72 -8.98
C VAL A 34 6.01 3.11 -9.74
N PRO A 35 5.73 1.79 -9.68
CA PRO A 35 4.55 1.22 -10.30
C PRO A 35 3.25 1.78 -9.70
N LEU A 36 3.20 2.05 -8.40
CA LEU A 36 2.02 2.64 -7.75
C LEU A 36 1.77 4.07 -8.23
N LEU A 37 2.81 4.88 -8.39
CA LEU A 37 2.70 6.21 -8.97
C LEU A 37 2.18 6.15 -10.42
N LYS A 38 2.66 5.17 -11.20
CA LYS A 38 2.17 4.93 -12.57
C LYS A 38 0.69 4.54 -12.61
N PHE A 39 0.20 3.82 -11.61
CA PHE A 39 -1.23 3.50 -11.51
C PHE A 39 -2.10 4.76 -11.43
N PHE A 40 -1.69 5.80 -10.70
CA PHE A 40 -2.43 7.06 -10.61
C PHE A 40 -2.35 7.93 -11.88
N GLU A 41 -1.38 7.69 -12.77
CA GLU A 41 -1.26 8.37 -14.07
C GLU A 41 -2.15 7.77 -15.16
N LEU A 42 -2.89 6.68 -14.87
CA LEU A 42 -3.71 6.02 -15.88
C LEU A 42 -4.94 6.86 -16.26
N PRO A 43 -5.19 7.13 -17.55
CA PRO A 43 -6.20 8.10 -18.00
C PRO A 43 -7.65 7.66 -17.70
N ASP A 44 -7.90 6.35 -17.64
CA ASP A 44 -9.25 5.79 -17.37
C ASP A 44 -9.45 5.40 -15.89
N LEU A 45 -8.68 5.97 -14.96
CA LEU A 45 -8.76 5.62 -13.55
C LEU A 45 -10.07 6.13 -12.93
N LYS A 46 -10.89 5.19 -12.43
CA LYS A 46 -12.18 5.47 -11.77
C LYS A 46 -12.11 5.15 -10.29
N PRO A 47 -12.93 5.79 -9.42
CA PRO A 47 -12.97 5.48 -7.99
C PRO A 47 -13.24 4.01 -7.67
N LYS A 48 -14.05 3.32 -8.50
CA LYS A 48 -14.32 1.87 -8.36
C LYS A 48 -13.06 1.01 -8.48
N HIS A 49 -12.03 1.47 -9.19
CA HIS A 49 -10.76 0.76 -9.32
C HIS A 49 -9.92 0.86 -8.04
N LEU A 50 -10.11 1.90 -7.23
CA LEU A 50 -9.31 2.16 -6.03
C LEU A 50 -9.57 1.12 -4.94
N LEU A 51 -10.83 0.72 -4.73
CA LEU A 51 -11.19 -0.30 -3.73
C LEU A 51 -10.53 -1.65 -4.05
N TRP A 52 -10.66 -2.10 -5.30
CA TRP A 52 -10.02 -3.33 -5.76
C TRP A 52 -8.49 -3.24 -5.74
N SER A 53 -7.94 -2.06 -6.04
CA SER A 53 -6.49 -1.83 -5.98
C SER A 53 -5.98 -1.87 -4.54
N ALA A 54 -6.68 -1.24 -3.60
CA ALA A 54 -6.36 -1.29 -2.18
C ALA A 54 -6.45 -2.71 -1.63
N PHE A 55 -7.49 -3.47 -2.05
CA PHE A 55 -7.63 -4.88 -1.69
C PHE A 55 -6.46 -5.71 -2.23
N ILE A 56 -6.11 -5.56 -3.51
CA ILE A 56 -4.97 -6.29 -4.10
C ILE A 56 -3.67 -5.93 -3.41
N TYR A 57 -3.45 -4.65 -3.13
CA TYR A 57 -2.25 -4.19 -2.43
C TYR A 57 -2.17 -4.83 -1.03
N ALA A 58 -3.26 -4.78 -0.26
CA ALA A 58 -3.33 -5.40 1.07
C ALA A 58 -3.17 -6.93 1.00
N ALA A 59 -3.88 -7.60 0.10
CA ALA A 59 -3.87 -9.05 -0.08
C ALA A 59 -2.55 -9.60 -0.63
N VAL A 60 -1.65 -8.74 -1.13
CA VAL A 60 -0.27 -9.12 -1.48
C VAL A 60 0.68 -8.75 -0.35
N TYR A 61 0.62 -7.51 0.13
CA TYR A 61 1.57 -6.99 1.10
C TYR A 61 1.43 -7.64 2.49
N VAL A 62 0.19 -7.74 3.01
CA VAL A 62 -0.07 -8.33 4.33
C VAL A 62 0.33 -9.79 4.39
N PRO A 63 -0.05 -10.68 3.45
CA PRO A 63 0.38 -12.06 3.53
C PRO A 63 1.88 -12.26 3.44
N VAL A 64 2.59 -11.46 2.64
CA VAL A 64 4.04 -11.63 2.52
C VAL A 64 4.76 -11.16 3.79
N VAL A 65 4.37 -10.03 4.37
CA VAL A 65 5.05 -9.43 5.53
C VAL A 65 4.58 -10.04 6.86
N LEU A 66 3.31 -10.43 6.93
CA LEU A 66 2.63 -10.84 8.16
C LEU A 66 2.10 -12.28 8.07
N TYR A 67 2.68 -13.12 7.22
CA TYR A 67 2.28 -14.53 7.10
C TYR A 67 2.24 -15.23 8.47
N TRP A 68 3.14 -14.86 9.38
CA TRP A 68 3.25 -15.46 10.71
C TRP A 68 1.98 -15.31 11.56
N ILE A 69 1.13 -14.31 11.30
CA ILE A 69 -0.15 -14.15 12.01
C ILE A 69 -1.09 -15.34 11.71
N THR A 70 -1.01 -15.93 10.51
CA THR A 70 -1.80 -17.13 10.16
C THR A 70 -1.50 -18.31 11.08
N LEU A 71 -0.27 -18.40 11.60
CA LEU A 71 0.15 -19.47 12.50
C LEU A 71 -0.42 -19.31 13.91
N VAL A 72 -0.79 -18.10 14.31
CA VAL A 72 -1.24 -17.77 15.66
C VAL A 72 -2.76 -17.55 15.71
N THR A 73 -3.32 -16.84 14.73
CA THR A 73 -4.75 -16.51 14.69
C THR A 73 -5.22 -16.31 13.24
N PRO A 74 -5.63 -17.40 12.54
CA PRO A 74 -6.08 -17.33 11.14
C PRO A 74 -7.23 -16.32 10.91
N GLY A 75 -8.20 -16.25 11.82
CA GLY A 75 -9.29 -15.28 11.74
C GLY A 75 -8.80 -13.82 11.89
N GLY A 76 -7.84 -13.59 12.78
CA GLY A 76 -7.19 -12.29 12.97
C GLY A 76 -6.45 -11.83 11.73
N PHE A 77 -5.77 -12.76 11.04
CA PHE A 77 -5.10 -12.46 9.77
C PHE A 77 -6.08 -11.96 8.69
N GLY A 78 -7.25 -12.60 8.55
CA GLY A 78 -8.31 -12.11 7.67
C GLY A 78 -8.78 -10.71 8.05
N GLY A 79 -8.95 -10.45 9.36
CA GLY A 79 -9.26 -9.13 9.89
C GLY A 79 -8.21 -8.07 9.53
N VAL A 80 -6.92 -8.40 9.62
CA VAL A 80 -5.82 -7.51 9.24
C VAL A 80 -5.88 -7.19 7.74
N ILE A 81 -6.09 -8.16 6.85
CA ILE A 81 -6.23 -7.89 5.41
C ILE A 81 -7.37 -6.91 5.13
N LEU A 82 -8.54 -7.12 5.75
CA LEU A 82 -9.70 -6.25 5.58
C LEU A 82 -9.44 -4.84 6.14
N LEU A 83 -8.84 -4.76 7.33
CA LEU A 83 -8.49 -3.48 7.95
C LEU A 83 -7.52 -2.70 7.07
N PHE A 84 -6.43 -3.33 6.63
CA PHE A 84 -5.43 -2.68 5.78
C PHE A 84 -5.99 -2.36 4.40
N THR A 85 -6.95 -3.13 3.87
CA THR A 85 -7.69 -2.75 2.65
C THR A 85 -8.39 -1.40 2.82
N LEU A 86 -9.06 -1.18 3.96
CA LEU A 86 -9.74 0.09 4.24
C LEU A 86 -8.72 1.24 4.37
N TYR A 87 -7.65 1.03 5.11
CA TYR A 87 -6.55 1.97 5.26
C TYR A 87 -5.96 2.38 3.90
N TYR A 88 -5.57 1.41 3.07
CA TYR A 88 -5.03 1.68 1.73
C TYR A 88 -6.07 2.31 0.81
N PHE A 89 -7.35 1.95 0.94
CA PHE A 89 -8.42 2.57 0.16
C PHE A 89 -8.53 4.07 0.46
N ILE A 90 -8.50 4.47 1.74
CA ILE A 90 -8.52 5.87 2.15
C ILE A 90 -7.29 6.60 1.58
N ALA A 91 -6.09 6.03 1.76
CA ALA A 91 -4.87 6.63 1.23
C ALA A 91 -4.92 6.79 -0.30
N PHE A 92 -5.33 5.74 -1.03
CA PHE A 92 -5.44 5.76 -2.49
C PHE A 92 -6.53 6.72 -2.97
N TYR A 93 -7.61 6.87 -2.22
CA TYR A 93 -8.68 7.83 -2.53
C TYR A 93 -8.20 9.27 -2.38
N VAL A 94 -7.48 9.60 -1.30
CA VAL A 94 -6.88 10.93 -1.14
C VAL A 94 -5.85 11.19 -2.24
N LEU A 95 -5.01 10.21 -2.58
CA LEU A 95 -4.05 10.34 -3.68
C LEU A 95 -4.71 10.52 -5.03
N TYR A 96 -5.81 9.82 -5.28
CA TYR A 96 -6.60 10.00 -6.48
C TYR A 96 -7.11 11.45 -6.60
N ILE A 97 -7.65 12.01 -5.52
CA ILE A 97 -8.08 13.42 -5.49
C ILE A 97 -6.91 14.35 -5.79
N ILE A 98 -5.75 14.16 -5.14
CA ILE A 98 -4.57 14.99 -5.37
C ILE A 98 -4.11 14.89 -6.83
N TRP A 99 -4.09 13.70 -7.42
CA TRP A 99 -3.69 13.51 -8.82
C TRP A 99 -4.62 14.20 -9.81
N GLN A 100 -5.94 14.19 -9.56
CA GLN A 100 -6.93 14.77 -10.46
C GLN A 100 -7.06 16.29 -10.30
N TYR A 101 -7.03 16.80 -9.07
CA TYR A 101 -7.37 18.20 -8.78
C TYR A 101 -6.15 19.06 -8.41
N LEU A 102 -5.05 18.47 -7.94
CA LEU A 102 -3.84 19.17 -7.51
C LEU A 102 -2.58 18.57 -8.17
N PRO A 103 -2.52 18.43 -9.51
CA PRO A 103 -1.44 17.68 -10.19
C PRO A 103 -0.05 18.27 -9.95
N ARG A 104 0.07 19.59 -9.72
CA ARG A 104 1.34 20.26 -9.36
C ARG A 104 1.92 19.72 -8.04
N TRP A 105 1.07 19.25 -7.13
CA TRP A 105 1.45 18.80 -5.80
C TRP A 105 1.48 17.27 -5.67
N ARG A 106 1.32 16.52 -6.76
CA ARG A 106 1.16 15.05 -6.73
C ARG A 106 2.22 14.32 -5.89
N TYR A 107 3.50 14.62 -6.08
CA TYR A 107 4.58 13.92 -5.38
C TYR A 107 4.71 14.34 -3.92
N LEU A 108 4.52 15.62 -3.62
CA LEU A 108 4.51 16.11 -2.24
C LEU A 108 3.30 15.58 -1.48
N GLY A 109 2.12 15.58 -2.12
CA GLY A 109 0.91 14.97 -1.61
C GLY A 109 1.06 13.47 -1.38
N PHE A 110 1.76 12.76 -2.28
CA PHE A 110 2.12 11.36 -2.08
C PHE A 110 2.90 11.14 -0.76
N LEU A 111 3.96 11.91 -0.54
CA LEU A 111 4.76 11.83 0.68
C LEU A 111 3.91 12.16 1.92
N CYS A 112 3.16 13.26 1.91
CA CYS A 112 2.32 13.65 3.04
C CYS A 112 1.27 12.60 3.38
N VAL A 113 0.60 12.01 2.38
CA VAL A 113 -0.41 10.97 2.60
C VAL A 113 0.22 9.72 3.19
N PHE A 114 1.34 9.24 2.63
CA PHE A 114 2.00 8.03 3.13
C PHE A 114 2.59 8.22 4.53
N LEU A 115 3.17 9.37 4.84
CA LEU A 115 3.65 9.69 6.19
C LEU A 115 2.49 9.77 7.19
N SER A 116 1.36 10.39 6.81
CA SER A 116 0.17 10.47 7.66
C SER A 116 -0.42 9.07 7.89
N PHE A 117 -0.46 8.25 6.85
CA PHE A 117 -0.90 6.87 6.91
C PHE A 117 -0.05 6.04 7.86
N GLU A 118 1.28 6.14 7.73
CA GLU A 118 2.22 5.45 8.60
C GLU A 118 2.11 5.95 10.05
N TYR A 119 1.96 7.25 10.26
CA TYR A 119 1.69 7.82 11.58
C TYR A 119 0.42 7.23 12.21
N LEU A 120 -0.69 7.19 11.48
CA LEU A 120 -1.95 6.62 11.98
C LEU A 120 -1.81 5.14 12.34
N GLN A 121 -1.03 4.38 11.58
CA GLN A 121 -0.77 2.96 11.87
C GLN A 121 0.09 2.74 13.10
N ASN A 122 1.02 3.66 13.40
CA ASN A 122 1.89 3.52 14.57
C ASN A 122 1.23 4.06 15.84
N PHE A 123 0.43 5.13 15.75
CA PHE A 123 -0.04 5.89 16.91
C PHE A 123 -1.56 5.96 17.08
N GLY A 124 -2.35 5.38 16.17
CA GLY A 124 -3.81 5.32 16.32
C GLY A 124 -4.30 4.25 17.30
N GLU A 125 -5.60 4.23 17.57
CA GLU A 125 -6.26 3.22 18.42
C GLU A 125 -6.07 1.78 17.88
N LEU A 126 -6.04 1.65 16.54
CA LEU A 126 -5.79 0.39 15.84
C LEU A 126 -4.31 0.19 15.52
N ARG A 127 -3.42 0.69 16.40
CA ARG A 127 -1.96 0.64 16.22
C ARG A 127 -1.48 -0.76 15.83
N PHE A 128 -0.78 -0.81 14.71
CA PHE A 128 -0.17 -2.02 14.17
C PHE A 128 1.14 -1.64 13.45
N PRO A 129 2.23 -1.40 14.21
CA PRO A 129 3.46 -0.76 13.70
C PRO A 129 4.33 -1.68 12.83
N TRP A 130 3.95 -2.95 12.64
CA TRP A 130 4.73 -3.96 11.93
C TRP A 130 4.96 -3.66 10.43
N LEU A 131 4.15 -2.78 9.85
CA LEU A 131 4.23 -2.41 8.43
C LEU A 131 5.03 -1.13 8.16
N ASN A 132 5.68 -0.55 9.18
CA ASN A 132 6.52 0.63 9.05
C ASN A 132 7.65 0.38 8.03
N LEU A 133 7.73 1.23 7.00
CA LEU A 133 8.61 1.05 5.85
C LEU A 133 10.08 1.20 6.21
N GLY A 134 10.39 1.94 7.28
CA GLY A 134 11.74 2.15 7.79
C GLY A 134 12.46 0.85 8.11
N TYR A 135 11.76 -0.21 8.56
CA TYR A 135 12.44 -1.49 8.83
C TYR A 135 12.93 -2.22 7.57
N SER A 136 12.63 -1.75 6.35
CA SER A 136 13.27 -2.26 5.13
C SER A 136 14.75 -1.87 5.03
N LEU A 137 15.20 -0.85 5.78
CA LEU A 137 16.57 -0.31 5.73
C LEU A 137 17.37 -0.62 7.01
N ALA A 138 16.78 -1.37 7.94
CA ALA A 138 17.34 -1.72 9.24
C ALA A 138 18.26 -2.95 9.18
#